data_AF-A0A7S0U864-F1
#
_entry.id   AF-A0A7S0U864-F1
#
_cell.length_a   1.000
_cell.length_b   1.000
_cell.length_c   1.000
_cell.angle_alpha   90.00
_cell.angle_beta   90.00
_cell.angle_gamma   90.00
#
_symmetry.space_group_name_H-M   'P 1'
#
loop_
_entity.id
_entity.type
_entity.pdbx_description
1 polymer ?
#
loop_
_entity_poly.entity_id
_entity_poly.type
_entity_poly.pdbx_seq_one_letter_code
_entity_poly.pdbx_strand_id
1 'polypeptide(L)'
;MAMYEDHVSTASTVAAGADQSELPLPDGLIRGENGRAAFATTSSACLDLFFQAVPDVSSERFNELLAAAWREDAETALRLVFNLGNCRKGEGGKSDRLNFHRGLLWVFQREPEVVLANLQEIVAHGCYKSLLSLLQYAIHDNNTINPSLTLEGAAAAAAAHKKHRKSIRTPYAKKQRRRAKEQTQVRMREEFAASLGIDLGKLWTEGKSRYVKKEAKEEGCGEEELELGAMEWP
;
A
#
# COMPACT_ATOMS: atom_id res chain seq x y z
N MET A 1 -22.47 1.87 71.60
CA MET A 1 -23.32 2.08 70.41
C MET A 1 -22.47 2.84 69.40
N ALA A 2 -22.42 2.34 68.16
CA ALA A 2 -21.53 2.69 67.03
C ALA A 2 -20.21 1.88 66.96
N MET A 3 -20.28 0.81 66.16
CA MET A 3 -19.16 0.01 65.67
C MET A 3 -18.42 0.81 64.58
N TYR A 4 -17.09 0.76 64.61
CA TYR A 4 -16.24 1.19 63.51
C TYR A 4 -15.75 -0.09 62.83
N GLU A 5 -16.37 -0.48 61.72
CA GLU A 5 -15.86 -1.54 60.86
C GLU A 5 -15.21 -0.89 59.63
N ASP A 6 -13.89 -0.99 59.56
CA ASP A 6 -13.10 -0.69 58.37
C ASP A 6 -13.42 -1.72 57.29
N HIS A 7 -14.23 -1.34 56.31
CA HIS A 7 -14.41 -2.11 55.08
C HIS A 7 -13.24 -1.84 54.14
N VAL A 8 -12.22 -2.70 54.22
CA VAL A 8 -11.18 -2.88 53.20
C VAL A 8 -11.87 -3.22 51.88
N SER A 9 -11.95 -2.24 50.96
CA SER A 9 -12.41 -2.46 49.59
C SER A 9 -11.28 -3.15 48.81
N THR A 10 -11.47 -4.44 48.61
CA THR A 10 -10.66 -5.33 47.78
C THR A 10 -10.59 -4.80 46.35
N ALA A 11 -9.40 -4.33 45.95
CA ALA A 11 -9.05 -4.11 44.56
C ALA A 11 -9.13 -5.46 43.82
N SER A 12 -10.20 -5.64 43.03
CA SER A 12 -10.32 -6.76 42.11
C SER A 12 -9.45 -6.49 40.89
N THR A 13 -8.28 -7.12 40.88
CA THR A 13 -7.40 -7.24 39.71
C THR A 13 -8.10 -8.11 38.68
N VAL A 14 -8.86 -7.49 37.77
CA VAL A 14 -9.50 -8.23 36.67
C VAL A 14 -8.48 -8.48 35.57
N ALA A 15 -8.30 -9.76 35.29
CA ALA A 15 -7.30 -10.32 34.40
C ALA A 15 -7.35 -9.75 32.97
N ALA A 16 -6.16 -9.42 32.46
CA ALA A 16 -5.89 -9.25 31.05
C ALA A 16 -6.15 -10.59 30.33
N GLY A 17 -7.08 -10.60 29.38
CA GLY A 17 -7.33 -11.80 28.55
C GLY A 17 -8.71 -11.93 27.91
N ALA A 18 -9.63 -10.98 28.05
CA ALA A 18 -10.90 -11.02 27.34
C ALA A 18 -10.81 -10.24 26.02
N ASP A 19 -11.15 -10.91 24.92
CA ASP A 19 -11.36 -10.33 23.60
C ASP A 19 -12.48 -9.28 23.68
N GLN A 20 -12.11 -7.99 23.75
CA GLN A 20 -13.04 -6.86 23.88
C GLN A 20 -13.85 -6.58 22.58
N SER A 21 -13.73 -7.45 21.57
CA SER A 21 -14.40 -7.29 20.29
C SER A 21 -15.90 -7.66 20.31
N GLU A 22 -16.39 -8.36 21.34
CA GLU A 22 -17.77 -8.86 21.39
C GLU A 22 -18.73 -8.09 22.33
N LEU A 23 -18.22 -7.20 23.19
CA LEU A 23 -19.12 -6.45 24.08
C LEU A 23 -19.92 -5.39 23.29
N PRO A 24 -21.24 -5.30 23.49
CA PRO A 24 -22.05 -4.26 22.85
C PRO A 24 -21.55 -2.88 23.30
N LEU A 25 -21.31 -2.00 22.32
CA LEU A 25 -20.88 -0.64 22.61
C LEU A 25 -22.04 0.18 23.19
N PRO A 26 -21.78 1.15 24.09
CA PRO A 26 -22.79 2.10 24.54
C PRO A 26 -23.40 2.88 23.37
N ASP A 27 -24.65 3.32 23.53
CA ASP A 27 -25.35 4.11 22.51
C ASP A 27 -24.53 5.34 22.07
N GLY A 28 -24.36 5.49 20.76
CA GLY A 28 -23.56 6.58 20.16
C GLY A 28 -22.08 6.28 19.97
N LEU A 29 -21.60 5.07 20.29
CA LEU A 29 -20.23 4.63 19.93
C LEU A 29 -20.24 3.60 18.80
N ILE A 30 -19.33 3.78 17.85
CA ILE A 30 -19.02 2.87 16.75
C ILE A 30 -17.64 2.23 16.94
N ARG A 31 -17.43 1.04 16.38
CA ARG A 31 -16.10 0.43 16.31
C ARG A 31 -15.34 1.06 15.15
N GLY A 32 -14.20 1.69 15.43
CA GLY A 32 -13.27 2.15 14.40
C GLY A 32 -12.47 0.99 13.79
N GLU A 33 -11.67 1.26 12.75
CA GLU A 33 -10.90 0.25 12.00
C GLU A 33 -9.95 -0.58 12.87
N ASN A 34 -9.49 -0.02 14.00
CA ASN A 34 -8.62 -0.70 14.97
C ASN A 34 -9.40 -1.50 16.03
N GLY A 35 -10.71 -1.69 15.87
CA GLY A 35 -11.60 -2.39 16.81
C GLY A 35 -11.91 -1.62 18.10
N ARG A 36 -11.34 -0.41 18.26
CA ARG A 36 -11.57 0.46 19.41
C ARG A 36 -12.87 1.23 19.26
N ALA A 37 -13.51 1.48 20.40
CA ALA A 37 -14.71 2.31 20.46
C ALA A 37 -14.37 3.77 20.15
N ALA A 38 -15.16 4.39 19.28
CA ALA A 38 -15.10 5.80 18.92
C ALA A 38 -16.53 6.36 18.89
N PHE A 39 -16.72 7.66 19.09
CA PHE A 39 -18.04 8.27 18.97
C PHE A 39 -18.52 8.22 17.50
N ALA A 40 -19.79 7.87 17.30
CA ALA A 40 -20.46 7.90 16.00
C ALA A 40 -20.51 9.32 15.42
N THR A 41 -20.79 10.28 16.31
CA THR A 41 -20.72 11.72 16.09
C THR A 41 -20.24 12.36 17.38
N THR A 42 -19.22 13.17 17.28
CA THR A 42 -18.95 14.24 18.24
C THR A 42 -19.80 15.43 17.80
N SER A 43 -20.44 16.16 18.71
CA SER A 43 -21.40 17.23 18.40
C SER A 43 -20.86 18.43 17.58
N SER A 44 -19.67 18.30 16.96
CA SER A 44 -19.04 19.21 16.02
C SER A 44 -18.62 18.43 14.77
N ALA A 45 -19.06 18.88 13.60
CA ALA A 45 -18.72 18.33 12.30
C ALA A 45 -17.22 18.48 11.97
N CYS A 46 -16.57 19.55 12.47
CA CYS A 46 -15.12 19.71 12.34
C CYS A 46 -14.36 18.59 13.08
N LEU A 47 -14.82 18.24 14.27
CA LEU A 47 -14.21 17.18 15.05
C LEU A 47 -14.49 15.80 14.44
N ASP A 48 -15.68 15.60 13.87
CA ASP A 48 -16.03 14.41 13.10
C ASP A 48 -15.13 14.24 11.87
N LEU A 49 -14.89 15.31 11.11
CA LEU A 49 -13.93 15.28 10.00
C LEU A 49 -12.53 14.90 10.50
N PHE A 50 -12.08 15.48 11.62
CA PHE A 50 -10.77 15.16 12.18
C PHE A 50 -10.63 13.68 12.54
N PHE A 51 -11.64 13.05 13.15
CA PHE A 51 -11.56 11.64 13.55
C PHE A 51 -11.84 10.68 12.39
N GLN A 52 -12.85 10.97 11.57
CA GLN A 52 -13.35 10.07 10.52
C GLN A 52 -12.58 10.20 9.18
N ALA A 53 -11.74 11.23 8.99
CA ALA A 53 -10.80 11.28 7.86
C ALA A 53 -9.68 10.25 8.05
N VAL A 54 -9.89 9.05 7.50
CA VAL A 54 -9.02 7.88 7.59
C VAL A 54 -8.64 7.41 6.17
N PRO A 55 -7.46 6.82 5.92
CA PRO A 55 -7.01 6.49 4.56
C PRO A 55 -7.94 5.59 3.73
N ASP A 56 -8.76 4.76 4.38
CA ASP A 56 -9.68 3.84 3.70
C ASP A 56 -11.12 4.40 3.55
N VAL A 57 -11.35 5.66 3.92
CA VAL A 57 -12.65 6.33 3.72
C VAL A 57 -12.98 6.47 2.23
N SER A 58 -14.25 6.27 1.88
CA SER A 58 -14.74 6.50 0.51
C SER A 58 -14.70 8.00 0.17
N SER A 59 -14.54 8.31 -1.11
CA SER A 59 -14.53 9.69 -1.61
C SER A 59 -15.83 10.42 -1.27
N GLU A 60 -16.98 9.76 -1.46
CA GLU A 60 -18.31 10.30 -1.14
C GLU A 60 -18.41 10.65 0.35
N ARG A 61 -18.05 9.72 1.23
CA ARG A 61 -18.12 9.93 2.67
C ARG A 61 -17.19 11.04 3.14
N PHE A 62 -15.98 11.10 2.58
CA PHE A 62 -15.04 12.18 2.87
C PHE A 62 -15.61 13.55 2.46
N ASN A 63 -16.22 13.63 1.27
CA ASN A 63 -16.83 14.86 0.78
C ASN A 63 -18.03 15.31 1.64
N GLU A 64 -18.84 14.36 2.13
CA GLU A 64 -19.94 14.66 3.08
C GLU A 64 -19.41 15.25 4.39
N LEU A 65 -18.39 14.61 4.97
CA LEU A 65 -17.76 15.07 6.21
C LEU A 65 -17.15 16.46 6.03
N LEU A 66 -16.44 16.67 4.92
CA LEU A 66 -15.84 17.96 4.60
C LEU A 66 -16.91 19.03 4.37
N ALA A 67 -18.00 18.70 3.67
CA ALA A 67 -19.12 19.63 3.45
C ALA A 67 -19.83 20.02 4.75
N ALA A 68 -19.97 19.09 5.68
CA ALA A 68 -20.53 19.37 7.00
C ALA A 68 -19.60 20.27 7.82
N ALA A 69 -18.30 19.93 7.89
CA ALA A 69 -17.29 20.73 8.59
C ALA A 69 -17.18 22.14 8.02
N TRP A 70 -17.17 22.29 6.68
CA TRP A 70 -17.09 23.58 6.01
C TRP A 70 -18.29 24.49 6.29
N ARG A 71 -19.47 23.90 6.50
CA ARG A 71 -20.68 24.67 6.83
C ARG A 71 -20.67 25.16 8.28
N GLU A 72 -20.04 24.40 9.17
CA GLU A 72 -19.86 24.79 10.58
C GLU A 72 -18.78 25.87 10.71
N ASP A 73 -17.58 25.61 10.19
CA ASP A 73 -16.47 26.55 10.19
C ASP A 73 -15.50 26.23 9.04
N ALA A 74 -15.55 27.05 7.99
CA ALA A 74 -14.70 26.91 6.81
C ALA A 74 -13.20 27.05 7.13
N GLU A 75 -12.83 27.92 8.08
CA GLU A 75 -11.42 28.15 8.43
C GLU A 75 -10.83 26.92 9.12
N THR A 76 -11.56 26.36 10.10
CA THR A 76 -11.15 25.13 10.77
C THR A 76 -11.16 23.94 9.82
N ALA A 77 -12.17 23.81 8.96
CA ALA A 77 -12.21 22.74 7.96
C ALA A 77 -11.01 22.80 7.01
N LEU A 78 -10.59 24.00 6.56
CA LEU A 78 -9.41 24.17 5.73
C LEU A 78 -8.12 23.77 6.46
N ARG A 79 -7.96 24.19 7.72
CA ARG A 79 -6.82 23.77 8.56
C ARG A 79 -6.76 22.25 8.73
N LEU A 80 -7.92 21.60 8.88
CA LEU A 80 -8.02 20.15 8.96
C LEU A 80 -7.61 19.47 7.66
N VAL A 81 -7.96 20.03 6.49
CA VAL A 81 -7.46 19.54 5.20
C VAL A 81 -5.93 19.64 5.14
N PHE A 82 -5.33 20.76 5.52
CA PHE A 82 -3.87 20.90 5.57
C PHE A 82 -3.19 19.94 6.54
N ASN A 83 -3.85 19.62 7.67
CA ASN A 83 -3.38 18.60 8.60
C ASN A 83 -3.29 17.18 7.99
N LEU A 84 -4.12 16.87 6.99
CA LEU A 84 -4.01 15.60 6.23
C LEU A 84 -2.74 15.55 5.39
N GLY A 85 -2.34 16.68 4.80
CA GLY A 85 -1.16 16.79 3.95
C GLY A 85 0.16 16.70 4.72
N ASN A 86 0.18 17.19 5.96
CA ASN A 86 1.41 17.33 6.74
C ASN A 86 2.10 15.98 6.97
N CYS A 87 3.26 15.82 6.35
CA CYS A 87 4.13 14.65 6.44
C CYS A 87 5.50 14.96 7.04
N ARG A 88 5.75 16.22 7.46
CA ARG A 88 7.06 16.62 8.00
C ARG A 88 7.29 15.89 9.32
N LYS A 89 8.40 15.15 9.37
CA LYS A 89 8.82 14.40 10.55
C LYS A 89 8.87 15.33 11.76
N GLY A 90 8.09 15.02 12.80
CA GLY A 90 8.11 15.70 14.08
C GLY A 90 6.86 16.53 14.41
N GLU A 91 6.05 16.92 13.42
CA GLU A 91 4.92 17.85 13.62
C GLU A 91 3.53 17.19 13.63
N GLY A 92 3.45 15.85 13.64
CA GLY A 92 2.23 15.14 14.06
C GLY A 92 1.03 15.10 13.10
N GLY A 93 1.21 15.39 11.81
CA GLY A 93 0.14 15.27 10.80
C GLY A 93 -0.25 13.83 10.45
N LYS A 94 -1.45 13.64 9.87
CA LYS A 94 -1.95 12.31 9.45
C LYS A 94 -1.24 11.76 8.21
N SER A 95 -0.51 12.58 7.46
CA SER A 95 0.22 12.22 6.23
C SER A 95 -0.65 11.43 5.22
N ASP A 96 -1.94 11.72 5.17
CA ASP A 96 -2.89 11.11 4.26
C ASP A 96 -2.95 11.90 2.96
N ARG A 97 -2.05 11.55 2.05
CA ARG A 97 -1.94 12.23 0.76
C ARG A 97 -3.20 12.07 -0.09
N LEU A 98 -3.93 10.96 -0.01
CA LEU A 98 -5.10 10.77 -0.88
C LEU A 98 -6.21 11.74 -0.47
N ASN A 99 -6.57 11.72 0.82
CA ASN A 99 -7.60 12.59 1.35
C ASN A 99 -7.18 14.07 1.35
N PHE A 100 -5.88 14.38 1.42
CA PHE A 100 -5.38 15.74 1.20
C PHE A 100 -5.71 16.26 -0.21
N HIS A 101 -5.42 15.50 -1.27
CA HIS A 101 -5.76 15.93 -2.62
C HIS A 101 -7.28 15.95 -2.85
N ARG A 102 -8.05 15.02 -2.23
CA ARG A 102 -9.53 15.06 -2.27
C ARG A 102 -10.06 16.36 -1.69
N GLY A 103 -9.58 16.74 -0.50
CA GLY A 103 -9.99 17.97 0.17
C GLY A 103 -9.63 19.22 -0.63
N LEU A 104 -8.39 19.30 -1.14
CA LEU A 104 -7.98 20.44 -1.97
C LEU A 104 -8.79 20.53 -3.27
N LEU A 105 -9.07 19.41 -3.93
CA LEU A 105 -9.88 19.39 -5.15
C LEU A 105 -11.32 19.83 -4.87
N TRP A 106 -11.90 19.35 -3.77
CA TRP A 106 -13.24 19.75 -3.34
C TRP A 106 -13.32 21.25 -3.03
N VAL A 107 -12.32 21.83 -2.35
CA VAL A 107 -12.28 23.28 -2.11
C VAL A 107 -12.09 24.02 -3.43
N PHE A 108 -11.22 23.55 -4.31
CA PHE A 108 -10.96 24.18 -5.62
C PHE A 108 -12.22 24.24 -6.50
N GLN A 109 -13.07 23.22 -6.47
CA GLN A 109 -14.34 23.19 -7.21
C GLN A 109 -15.37 24.22 -6.70
N ARG A 110 -15.30 24.60 -5.42
CA ARG A 110 -16.29 25.49 -4.78
C ARG A 110 -15.78 26.92 -4.65
N GLU A 111 -14.61 27.09 -4.07
CA GLU A 111 -13.99 28.37 -3.73
C GLU A 111 -12.51 28.36 -4.17
N PRO A 112 -12.22 28.47 -5.48
CA PRO A 112 -10.85 28.41 -6.00
C PRO A 112 -9.96 29.53 -5.45
N GLU A 113 -10.55 30.69 -5.11
CA GLU A 113 -9.84 31.82 -4.50
C GLU A 113 -9.16 31.45 -3.18
N VAL A 114 -9.80 30.60 -2.36
CA VAL A 114 -9.24 30.13 -1.09
C VAL A 114 -8.01 29.27 -1.34
N VAL A 115 -8.05 28.39 -2.35
CA VAL A 115 -6.89 27.56 -2.72
C VAL A 115 -5.74 28.43 -3.24
N LEU A 116 -6.05 29.44 -4.07
CA LEU A 116 -5.07 30.36 -4.64
C LEU A 116 -4.41 31.23 -3.56
N ALA A 117 -5.18 31.70 -2.57
CA ALA A 117 -4.66 32.46 -1.44
C ALA A 117 -3.72 31.63 -0.55
N ASN A 118 -3.91 30.31 -0.51
CA ASN A 118 -3.16 29.38 0.35
C ASN A 118 -2.13 28.52 -0.41
N LEU A 119 -1.71 28.91 -1.62
CA LEU A 119 -0.76 28.13 -2.43
C LEU A 119 0.56 27.84 -1.69
N GLN A 120 1.05 28.79 -0.91
CA GLN A 120 2.28 28.62 -0.13
C GLN A 120 2.11 27.55 0.95
N GLU A 121 0.94 27.52 1.60
CA GLU A 121 0.61 26.53 2.64
C GLU A 121 0.48 25.11 2.07
N ILE A 122 -0.01 24.96 0.84
CA ILE A 122 -0.05 23.65 0.15
C ILE A 122 1.36 23.07 -0.02
N VAL A 123 2.34 23.91 -0.36
CA VAL A 123 3.74 23.48 -0.48
C VAL A 123 4.37 23.26 0.89
N ALA A 124 4.01 24.08 1.89
CA ALA A 124 4.51 23.96 3.25
C ALA A 124 4.09 22.62 3.87
N HIS A 125 2.81 22.29 3.82
CA HIS A 125 2.27 21.06 4.41
C HIS A 125 2.38 19.83 3.50
N GLY A 126 2.53 20.01 2.19
CA GLY A 126 2.71 18.93 1.22
C GLY A 126 4.07 18.98 0.54
N CYS A 127 4.03 19.12 -0.78
CA CYS A 127 5.19 19.28 -1.64
C CYS A 127 4.77 19.94 -2.97
N TYR A 128 5.71 20.45 -3.77
CA TYR A 128 5.42 20.99 -5.10
C TYR A 128 4.69 20.01 -6.02
N LYS A 129 4.93 18.70 -5.85
CA LYS A 129 4.21 17.66 -6.59
C LYS A 129 2.70 17.69 -6.28
N SER A 130 2.29 18.05 -5.07
CA SER A 130 0.88 18.16 -4.71
C SER A 130 0.16 19.27 -5.47
N LEU A 131 0.81 20.40 -5.73
CA LEU A 131 0.26 21.45 -6.60
C LEU A 131 0.06 20.96 -8.02
N LEU A 132 1.07 20.29 -8.60
CA LEU A 132 0.98 19.75 -9.96
C LEU A 132 -0.12 18.69 -10.06
N SER A 133 -0.20 17.80 -9.07
CA SER A 133 -1.26 16.80 -9.00
C SER A 133 -2.64 17.45 -8.88
N LEU A 134 -2.80 18.49 -8.05
CA LEU A 134 -4.06 19.22 -7.93
C LEU A 134 -4.50 19.82 -9.27
N LEU A 135 -3.60 20.49 -9.99
CA LEU A 135 -3.89 21.06 -11.31
C LEU A 135 -4.29 19.98 -12.33
N GLN A 136 -3.55 18.86 -12.34
CA GLN A 136 -3.87 17.72 -13.19
C GLN A 136 -5.28 17.19 -12.90
N TYR A 137 -5.62 17.00 -11.62
CA TYR A 137 -6.93 16.51 -11.22
C TYR A 137 -8.04 17.51 -11.51
N ALA A 138 -7.81 18.81 -11.29
CA ALA A 138 -8.78 19.86 -11.61
C ALA A 138 -9.11 19.92 -13.11
N ILE A 139 -8.13 19.68 -13.99
CA ILE A 139 -8.34 19.67 -15.45
C ILE A 139 -9.02 18.38 -15.91
N HIS A 140 -8.71 17.25 -15.26
CA HIS A 140 -9.13 15.92 -15.70
C HIS A 140 -10.26 15.28 -14.90
N ASP A 141 -10.91 16.03 -14.01
CA ASP A 141 -11.86 15.51 -13.02
C ASP A 141 -12.97 14.62 -13.62
N ASN A 142 -13.45 14.99 -14.81
CA ASN A 142 -14.50 14.25 -15.56
C ASN A 142 -13.96 13.45 -16.76
N ASN A 143 -12.65 13.19 -16.81
CA ASN A 143 -12.03 12.54 -17.97
C ASN A 143 -12.28 11.03 -17.96
N THR A 144 -13.26 10.59 -18.74
CA THR A 144 -13.57 9.16 -18.96
C THR A 144 -12.58 8.47 -19.91
N ILE A 145 -11.85 9.24 -20.72
CA ILE A 145 -10.91 8.71 -21.72
C ILE A 145 -9.61 8.26 -21.05
N ASN A 146 -9.12 9.02 -20.06
CA ASN A 146 -7.90 8.69 -19.32
C ASN A 146 -8.17 8.67 -17.80
N PRO A 147 -8.77 7.58 -17.27
CA PRO A 147 -9.09 7.46 -15.85
C PRO A 147 -7.86 7.57 -14.95
N SER A 148 -6.68 7.18 -15.42
CA SER A 148 -5.43 7.29 -14.65
C SER A 148 -5.01 8.72 -14.31
N LEU A 149 -5.56 9.72 -15.00
CA LEU A 149 -5.31 11.13 -14.74
C LEU A 149 -6.28 11.73 -13.71
N THR A 150 -7.34 11.01 -13.33
CA THR A 150 -8.23 11.42 -12.24
C THR A 150 -7.61 11.06 -10.91
N LEU A 151 -8.05 11.73 -9.83
CA LEU A 151 -7.55 11.45 -8.49
C LEU A 151 -7.80 9.99 -8.07
N GLU A 152 -9.05 9.52 -8.25
CA GLU A 152 -9.44 8.16 -7.89
C GLU A 152 -8.79 7.10 -8.80
N GLY A 153 -8.67 7.37 -10.10
CA GLY A 153 -8.02 6.42 -11.00
C GLY A 153 -6.51 6.35 -10.79
N ALA A 154 -5.85 7.46 -10.46
CA ALA A 154 -4.45 7.45 -10.03
C ALA A 154 -4.25 6.64 -8.74
N ALA A 155 -5.16 6.80 -7.77
CA ALA A 155 -5.15 6.03 -6.52
C ALA A 155 -5.36 4.53 -6.77
N ALA A 156 -6.34 4.17 -7.59
CA ALA A 156 -6.63 2.79 -7.98
C ALA A 156 -5.44 2.15 -8.72
N ALA A 157 -4.83 2.87 -9.66
CA ALA A 157 -3.64 2.42 -10.38
C ALA A 157 -2.45 2.19 -9.43
N ALA A 158 -2.23 3.09 -8.46
CA ALA A 158 -1.19 2.92 -7.45
C ALA A 158 -1.45 1.69 -6.56
N ALA A 159 -2.71 1.46 -6.16
CA ALA A 159 -3.10 0.28 -5.39
C ALA A 159 -2.91 -1.02 -6.20
N ALA A 160 -3.32 -1.03 -7.47
CA ALA A 160 -3.12 -2.16 -8.38
C ALA A 160 -1.63 -2.45 -8.59
N HIS A 161 -0.81 -1.41 -8.81
CA HIS A 161 0.65 -1.56 -8.93
C HIS A 161 1.28 -2.12 -7.65
N LYS A 162 0.83 -1.69 -6.46
CA LYS A 162 1.29 -2.24 -5.17
C LYS A 162 0.93 -3.72 -5.05
N LYS A 163 -0.29 -4.12 -5.42
CA LYS A 163 -0.75 -5.53 -5.44
C LYS A 163 0.09 -6.36 -6.42
N HIS A 164 0.29 -5.86 -7.64
CA HIS A 164 1.09 -6.52 -8.67
C HIS A 164 2.57 -6.68 -8.26
N ARG A 165 3.17 -5.62 -7.72
CA ARG A 165 4.55 -5.68 -7.21
C ARG A 165 4.72 -6.71 -6.10
N LYS A 166 3.72 -6.87 -5.23
CA LYS A 166 3.71 -7.93 -4.20
C LYS A 166 3.63 -9.32 -4.83
N SER A 167 2.74 -9.55 -5.80
CA SER A 167 2.60 -10.86 -6.44
C SER A 167 3.85 -11.29 -7.20
N ILE A 168 4.52 -10.35 -7.88
CA ILE A 168 5.77 -10.61 -8.62
C ILE A 168 6.94 -10.97 -7.70
N ARG A 169 7.01 -10.38 -6.52
CA ARG A 169 8.19 -10.54 -5.64
C ARG A 169 8.21 -11.84 -4.86
N THR A 170 7.16 -12.65 -4.98
CA THR A 170 7.08 -13.95 -4.32
C THR A 170 8.21 -14.89 -4.80
N PRO A 171 8.77 -15.75 -3.92
CA PRO A 171 9.80 -16.71 -4.31
C PRO A 171 9.34 -17.62 -5.47
N TYR A 172 8.08 -18.04 -5.44
CA TYR A 172 7.46 -18.85 -6.48
C TYR A 172 7.44 -18.12 -7.84
N ALA A 173 6.93 -16.88 -7.90
CA ALA A 173 6.90 -16.10 -9.14
C ALA A 173 8.31 -15.81 -9.69
N LYS A 174 9.29 -15.56 -8.80
CA LYS A 174 10.70 -15.43 -9.20
C LYS A 174 11.23 -16.73 -9.81
N LYS A 175 10.95 -17.89 -9.20
CA LYS A 175 11.36 -19.20 -9.72
C LYS A 175 10.76 -19.47 -11.10
N GLN A 176 9.46 -19.21 -11.27
CA GLN A 176 8.79 -19.36 -12.57
C GLN A 176 9.41 -18.47 -13.65
N ARG A 177 9.71 -17.21 -13.33
CA ARG A 177 10.40 -16.29 -14.26
C ARG A 177 11.79 -16.77 -14.66
N ARG A 178 12.53 -17.42 -13.75
CA ARG A 178 13.85 -17.98 -14.06
C ARG A 178 13.72 -19.16 -15.02
N ARG A 179 12.81 -20.10 -14.74
CA ARG A 179 12.50 -21.24 -15.62
C ARG A 179 12.04 -20.79 -17.01
N ALA A 180 11.14 -19.82 -17.10
CA ALA A 180 10.68 -19.29 -18.39
C ALA A 180 11.82 -18.64 -19.20
N LYS A 181 12.74 -17.92 -18.53
CA LYS A 181 13.94 -17.38 -19.19
C LYS A 181 14.87 -18.50 -19.65
N GLU A 182 15.07 -19.53 -18.83
CA GLU A 182 15.88 -20.71 -19.18
C GLU A 182 15.31 -21.41 -20.41
N GLN A 183 14.00 -21.69 -20.43
CA GLN A 183 13.32 -22.29 -21.59
C GLN A 183 13.41 -21.42 -22.85
N THR A 184 13.24 -20.11 -22.71
CA THR A 184 13.39 -19.18 -23.85
C THR A 184 14.82 -19.21 -24.39
N GLN A 185 15.83 -19.23 -23.50
CA GLN A 185 17.24 -19.32 -23.91
C GLN A 185 17.55 -20.65 -24.59
N VAL A 186 17.01 -21.76 -24.09
CA VAL A 186 17.16 -23.08 -24.72
C VAL A 186 16.53 -23.07 -26.11
N ARG A 187 15.29 -22.61 -26.24
CA ARG A 187 14.60 -22.53 -27.54
C ARG A 187 15.36 -21.68 -28.56
N MET A 188 15.81 -20.48 -28.17
CA MET A 188 16.59 -19.62 -29.06
C MET A 188 17.92 -20.27 -29.48
N ARG A 189 18.52 -21.10 -28.62
CA ARG A 189 19.73 -21.85 -28.94
C ARG A 189 19.45 -23.00 -29.89
N GLU A 190 18.35 -23.72 -29.70
CA GLU A 190 17.90 -24.79 -30.60
C GLU A 190 17.63 -24.25 -31.99
N GLU A 191 16.91 -23.13 -32.09
CA GLU A 191 16.66 -22.43 -33.36
C GLU A 191 17.98 -22.00 -34.03
N PHE A 192 18.93 -21.47 -33.25
CA PHE A 192 20.24 -21.07 -33.78
C PHE A 192 21.07 -22.27 -34.26
N ALA A 193 21.11 -23.34 -33.47
CA ALA A 193 21.81 -24.58 -33.82
C ALA A 193 21.25 -25.22 -35.09
N ALA A 194 19.92 -25.28 -35.21
CA ALA A 194 19.22 -25.73 -36.39
C ALA A 194 19.57 -24.89 -37.62
N SER A 195 19.70 -23.55 -37.47
CA SER A 195 20.07 -22.69 -38.60
C SER A 195 21.51 -22.91 -39.10
N LEU A 196 22.41 -23.37 -38.23
CA LEU A 196 23.79 -23.72 -38.59
C LEU A 196 23.96 -25.18 -39.02
N GLY A 197 22.94 -26.03 -38.86
CA GLY A 197 23.04 -27.48 -39.09
C GLY A 197 24.00 -28.19 -38.13
N ILE A 198 24.25 -27.59 -36.96
CA ILE A 198 25.17 -28.11 -35.93
C ILE A 198 24.33 -28.61 -34.75
N ASP A 199 24.70 -29.77 -34.20
CA ASP A 199 24.05 -30.31 -33.00
C ASP A 199 24.30 -29.41 -31.77
N LEU A 200 23.28 -29.21 -30.93
CA LEU A 200 23.27 -28.27 -29.82
C LEU A 200 24.42 -28.53 -28.83
N GLY A 201 24.77 -29.81 -28.63
CA GLY A 201 25.86 -30.24 -27.75
C GLY A 201 27.26 -29.88 -28.25
N LYS A 202 27.43 -29.67 -29.57
CA LYS A 202 28.71 -29.28 -30.18
C LYS A 202 28.96 -27.77 -30.15
N LEU A 203 27.91 -26.96 -29.94
CA LEU A 203 28.01 -25.50 -29.84
C LEU A 203 28.59 -25.04 -28.50
N TRP A 204 28.60 -25.88 -27.46
CA TRP A 204 29.13 -25.55 -26.13
C TRP A 204 29.77 -26.76 -25.45
N THR A 205 31.10 -26.82 -25.42
CA THR A 205 31.85 -27.75 -24.55
C THR A 205 32.36 -27.12 -23.26
N GLU A 206 32.33 -25.80 -23.09
CA GLU A 206 32.94 -25.19 -21.90
C GLU A 206 32.07 -24.09 -21.30
N GLY A 207 31.24 -24.50 -20.33
CA GLY A 207 30.52 -23.56 -19.51
C GLY A 207 29.52 -24.31 -18.66
N LYS A 208 29.93 -24.70 -17.44
CA LYS A 208 29.11 -25.37 -16.42
C LYS A 208 27.78 -24.64 -16.25
N SER A 209 26.77 -25.01 -17.03
CA SER A 209 25.40 -24.61 -16.82
C SER A 209 24.97 -25.28 -15.52
N ARG A 210 24.86 -24.49 -14.45
CA ARG A 210 24.49 -24.92 -13.08
C ARG A 210 23.16 -25.69 -12.99
N TYR A 211 22.46 -25.92 -14.10
CA TYR A 211 21.09 -26.42 -14.12
C TYR A 211 20.87 -27.70 -14.96
N VAL A 212 21.83 -28.16 -15.76
CA VAL A 212 21.71 -29.46 -16.46
C VAL A 212 21.81 -30.64 -15.46
N LYS A 213 22.41 -30.43 -14.28
CA LYS A 213 22.54 -31.47 -13.24
C LYS A 213 21.26 -31.83 -12.49
N LYS A 214 20.12 -31.16 -12.73
CA LYS A 214 18.89 -31.45 -11.95
C LYS A 214 17.96 -32.48 -12.60
N GLU A 215 17.92 -32.56 -13.92
CA GLU A 215 17.11 -33.59 -14.59
C GLU A 215 17.82 -34.95 -14.61
N ALA A 216 19.15 -34.97 -14.75
CA ALA A 216 19.96 -36.19 -14.66
C ALA A 216 20.02 -36.83 -13.24
N LYS A 217 19.46 -36.19 -12.22
CA LYS A 217 19.37 -36.75 -10.86
C LYS A 217 17.96 -37.25 -10.51
N GLU A 218 16.95 -36.96 -11.34
CA GLU A 218 15.60 -37.51 -11.19
C GLU A 218 15.37 -38.71 -12.13
N GLU A 219 16.13 -38.83 -13.22
CA GLU A 219 16.21 -40.06 -14.01
C GLU A 219 17.40 -40.89 -13.53
N GLY A 220 17.13 -41.88 -12.67
CA GLY A 220 18.13 -42.80 -12.13
C GLY A 220 18.88 -43.53 -13.25
N CYS A 221 20.12 -43.14 -13.48
CA CYS A 221 21.11 -43.94 -14.17
C CYS A 221 22.26 -44.14 -13.20
N GLY A 222 22.47 -45.39 -12.77
CA GLY A 222 23.46 -45.77 -11.78
C GLY A 222 24.86 -45.32 -12.22
N GLU A 223 25.56 -44.65 -11.30
CA GLU A 223 26.98 -44.38 -11.44
C GLU A 223 27.73 -45.72 -11.41
N GLU A 224 28.10 -46.24 -12.58
CA GLU A 224 29.25 -47.15 -12.69
C GLU A 224 30.51 -46.29 -12.52
N GLU A 225 31.19 -46.47 -11.39
CA GLU A 225 32.54 -45.99 -11.14
C GLU A 225 33.49 -46.57 -12.19
N LEU A 226 33.87 -45.76 -13.20
CA LEU A 226 35.05 -46.04 -14.00
C LEU A 226 36.28 -45.50 -13.27
N GLU A 227 37.05 -46.44 -12.72
CA GLU A 227 38.35 -46.22 -12.10
C GLU A 227 39.27 -45.39 -13.00
N LEU A 228 39.79 -44.29 -12.44
CA LEU A 228 40.84 -43.49 -13.04
C LEU A 228 42.17 -44.26 -12.98
N GLY A 229 42.51 -44.94 -14.07
CA GLY A 229 43.85 -45.44 -14.31
C GLY A 229 44.85 -44.28 -14.36
N ALA A 230 45.78 -44.26 -13.40
CA ALA A 230 46.94 -43.39 -13.41
C ALA A 230 47.80 -43.70 -14.64
N MET A 231 48.02 -42.70 -15.51
CA MET A 231 48.98 -42.79 -16.60
C MET A 231 50.01 -41.66 -16.45
N GLU A 232 51.20 -42.07 -16.03
CA GLU A 232 52.42 -41.29 -15.98
C GLU A 232 52.78 -40.80 -17.40
N TRP A 233 53.23 -39.55 -17.50
CA TRP A 233 53.71 -38.94 -18.74
C TRP A 233 55.25 -39.06 -18.82
N PRO A 234 55.83 -39.40 -19.99
CA PRO A 234 57.27 -39.22 -20.24
C PRO A 234 57.67 -37.76 -20.42
#